data_AF-A0A1T4YMR6-F1
#
_entry.id   AF-A0A1T4YMR6-F1
#
_cell.length_a   1.000
_cell.length_b   1.000
_cell.length_c   1.000
_cell.angle_alpha   90.00
_cell.angle_beta   90.00
_cell.angle_gamma   90.00
#
_symmetry.space_group_name_H-M   'P 1'
#
loop_
_entity.id
_entity.type
_entity.pdbx_description
1 polymer ?
#
loop_
_entity_poly.entity_id
_entity_poly.type
_entity_poly.pdbx_seq_one_letter_code
_entity_poly.pdbx_strand_id
1 'polypeptide(L)'
;MRRFTTPAFVGAATGLVAAALILGPALLPGLQLNYDMVFVPHLGFGERTLGVDGSVPRAVPNDLVVAALSTFLPGWLVQKVLLVTVFVAAGAGAGALLPGRSAAVAGALVACWNPWVAERLAIGHWGYLLGYASLFWVVRIAGRLRRGESPTGALGVVMALAGLSGSTGAVLAVITATAVLLAGSRWPRAWRAWGWAMAVSVLVAASWWFPFLRSQASSSADSAGVEAFAARGDTPWGMVGSVLTGGGIWNQASWFAERQSLLLSGVALLGVLTAVGVAWSDARVRSRPEYLGAAVAGLVGLVAAIVAGLPGGRELVSFVVLQLPGGGLIRDGQKFAALWMVAVSLAVGLCAARLGAAATRRGVSRWIAGGLAAATGMVAVVTLPGLAWAGGGRWGSVDLPVDFTFVAERLEQAEPGAVAVLPWTQYRRYDWNDDRVVLDPWPRLLERDVRVNDALPLRDGLVAGEDPRAAEVTRALAAPEGDVLAALRAAGVRHVLLQTDQPGPTLNALQLGGADLRVRTEALEWWDLGDEGLAPVEEAQPIDHLGLVLGALGLALAAAGVLARALRRRDPAA
;
A
#
# COMPACT_ATOMS: atom_id res chain seq x y z
N MET A 1 17.64 27.61 -16.57
CA MET A 1 18.59 26.48 -16.48
C MET A 1 18.99 26.06 -15.04
N ARG A 2 19.11 26.94 -14.03
CA ARG A 2 19.55 26.54 -12.65
C ARG A 2 18.59 25.58 -11.89
N ARG A 3 17.28 25.56 -12.19
CA ARG A 3 16.28 24.72 -11.48
C ARG A 3 16.43 23.20 -11.74
N PHE A 4 16.93 22.81 -12.91
CA PHE A 4 17.13 21.40 -13.32
C PHE A 4 18.36 20.72 -12.69
N THR A 5 19.02 21.37 -11.73
CA THR A 5 20.29 20.88 -11.17
C THR A 5 20.28 20.64 -9.67
N THR A 6 19.11 20.76 -9.05
CA THR A 6 18.94 20.49 -7.61
C THR A 6 18.98 18.98 -7.33
N PRO A 7 19.48 18.55 -6.16
CA PRO A 7 19.43 17.14 -5.75
C PRO A 7 18.03 16.53 -5.82
N ALA A 8 16.98 17.29 -5.48
CA ALA A 8 15.60 16.86 -5.58
C ALA A 8 15.18 16.55 -7.03
N PHE A 9 15.55 17.42 -7.97
CA PHE A 9 15.26 17.19 -9.40
C PHE A 9 16.01 15.97 -9.95
N VAL A 10 17.29 15.82 -9.59
CA VAL A 10 18.09 14.65 -9.99
C VAL A 10 17.49 13.37 -9.41
N GLY A 11 17.04 13.40 -8.17
CA GLY A 11 16.31 12.28 -7.55
C GLY A 11 15.00 11.98 -8.27
N ALA A 12 14.21 12.99 -8.63
CA ALA A 12 12.96 12.82 -9.40
C ALA A 12 13.22 12.18 -10.76
N ALA A 13 14.26 12.63 -11.47
CA ALA A 13 14.66 12.06 -12.76
C ALA A 13 15.14 10.61 -12.61
N THR A 14 15.89 10.30 -11.55
CA THR A 14 16.31 8.93 -11.22
C THR A 14 15.09 8.05 -10.95
N GLY A 15 14.11 8.55 -10.19
CA GLY A 15 12.85 7.88 -9.92
C GLY A 15 12.02 7.64 -11.19
N LEU A 16 11.96 8.62 -12.11
CA LEU A 16 11.29 8.46 -13.40
C LEU A 16 11.95 7.37 -14.26
N VAL A 17 13.30 7.36 -14.32
CA VAL A 17 14.04 6.31 -15.03
C VAL A 17 13.80 4.95 -14.38
N ALA A 18 13.83 4.87 -13.04
CA ALA A 18 13.52 3.64 -12.32
C ALA A 18 12.08 3.17 -12.61
N ALA A 19 11.10 4.08 -12.63
CA ALA A 19 9.71 3.75 -12.98
C ALA A 19 9.63 3.14 -14.39
N ALA A 20 10.26 3.76 -15.38
CA ALA A 20 10.28 3.27 -16.75
C ALA A 20 10.93 1.88 -16.85
N LEU A 21 12.05 1.67 -16.16
CA LEU A 21 12.76 0.39 -16.18
C LEU A 21 12.04 -0.72 -15.41
N ILE A 22 11.43 -0.40 -14.26
CA ILE A 22 10.76 -1.38 -13.39
C ILE A 22 9.38 -1.73 -13.95
N LEU A 23 8.58 -0.73 -14.33
CA LEU A 23 7.23 -0.96 -14.83
C LEU A 23 7.24 -1.43 -16.30
N GLY A 24 8.20 -0.99 -17.11
CA GLY A 24 8.43 -1.48 -18.47
C GLY A 24 7.15 -1.69 -19.29
N PRO A 25 6.87 -2.93 -19.75
CA PRO A 25 5.67 -3.23 -20.54
C PRO A 25 4.35 -3.01 -19.79
N ALA A 26 4.33 -3.03 -18.45
CA ALA A 26 3.13 -2.71 -17.67
C ALA A 26 2.76 -1.22 -17.71
N LEU A 27 3.52 -0.35 -18.40
CA LEU A 27 3.10 1.03 -18.73
C LEU A 27 2.27 1.13 -20.02
N LEU A 28 2.15 0.04 -20.79
CA LEU A 28 1.29 0.02 -21.98
C LEU A 28 -0.18 0.26 -21.58
N PRO A 29 -1.03 0.72 -22.53
CA PRO A 29 -2.47 0.84 -22.30
C PRO A 29 -3.07 -0.47 -21.76
N GLY A 30 -4.06 -0.35 -20.87
CA GLY A 30 -4.67 -1.47 -20.16
C GLY A 30 -4.29 -1.53 -18.67
N LEU A 31 -5.02 -2.34 -17.92
CA LEU A 31 -4.91 -2.53 -16.48
C LEU A 31 -3.77 -3.50 -16.15
N GLN A 32 -2.96 -3.18 -15.14
CA GLN A 32 -2.06 -4.15 -14.53
C GLN A 32 -2.82 -4.86 -13.41
N LEU A 33 -3.13 -6.15 -13.59
CA LEU A 33 -3.94 -6.93 -12.65
C LEU A 33 -3.13 -8.08 -12.06
N ASN A 34 -2.84 -8.00 -10.75
CA ASN A 34 -2.09 -9.04 -10.04
C ASN A 34 -2.28 -8.93 -8.53
N TYR A 35 -2.69 -10.01 -7.88
CA TYR A 35 -3.08 -10.10 -6.47
C TYR A 35 -3.98 -8.91 -6.09
N ASP A 36 -3.51 -8.01 -5.22
CA ASP A 36 -4.29 -6.86 -4.73
C ASP A 36 -4.23 -5.64 -5.66
N MET A 37 -3.42 -5.71 -6.73
CA MET A 37 -3.40 -4.70 -7.79
C MET A 37 -4.64 -4.89 -8.66
N VAL A 38 -5.76 -4.34 -8.23
CA VAL A 38 -7.03 -4.44 -8.97
C VAL A 38 -7.61 -3.06 -9.14
N PHE A 39 -7.60 -2.62 -10.39
CA PHE A 39 -8.26 -1.42 -10.88
C PHE A 39 -9.31 -1.86 -11.89
N VAL A 40 -10.35 -1.06 -12.05
CA VAL A 40 -11.43 -1.29 -13.01
C VAL A 40 -11.47 -0.15 -14.03
N PRO A 41 -12.10 -0.32 -15.21
CA PRO A 41 -12.17 0.74 -16.22
C PRO A 41 -12.70 2.07 -15.69
N HIS A 42 -13.71 2.02 -14.82
CA HIS A 42 -14.24 3.15 -14.09
C HIS A 42 -14.60 2.71 -12.67
N LEU A 43 -13.96 3.31 -11.66
CA LEU A 43 -14.32 3.08 -10.26
C LEU A 43 -15.29 4.19 -9.82
N GLY A 44 -16.51 3.79 -9.46
CA GLY A 44 -17.57 4.70 -9.02
C GLY A 44 -17.56 5.01 -7.53
N PHE A 45 -18.49 5.87 -7.09
CA PHE A 45 -18.66 6.23 -5.67
C PHE A 45 -19.71 5.33 -4.99
N GLY A 46 -19.41 4.04 -4.85
CA GLY A 46 -20.24 3.09 -4.10
C GLY A 46 -19.95 3.10 -2.59
N GLU A 47 -20.79 2.44 -1.81
CA GLU A 47 -20.66 2.34 -0.34
C GLU A 47 -19.28 1.83 0.10
N ARG A 48 -18.71 0.88 -0.65
CA ARG A 48 -17.37 0.32 -0.41
C ARG A 48 -16.27 1.38 -0.52
N THR A 49 -16.34 2.24 -1.53
CA THR A 49 -15.35 3.31 -1.74
C THR A 49 -15.46 4.40 -0.67
N LEU A 50 -16.67 4.61 -0.14
CA LEU A 50 -16.95 5.52 0.97
C LEU A 50 -16.65 4.89 2.34
N GLY A 51 -16.44 3.57 2.38
CA GLY A 51 -16.16 2.80 3.60
C GLY A 51 -17.39 2.53 4.46
N VAL A 52 -18.59 2.68 3.91
CA VAL A 52 -19.85 2.51 4.66
C VAL A 52 -20.57 1.21 4.31
N ASP A 53 -19.96 0.36 3.49
CA ASP A 53 -20.52 -0.93 3.08
C ASP A 53 -20.52 -1.98 4.19
N GLY A 54 -20.21 -1.66 5.46
CA GLY A 54 -20.18 -2.61 6.57
C GLY A 54 -18.97 -3.57 6.61
N SER A 55 -18.16 -3.63 5.56
CA SER A 55 -16.94 -4.44 5.53
C SER A 55 -15.78 -3.74 6.26
N VAL A 56 -14.67 -4.46 6.49
CA VAL A 56 -13.46 -3.82 7.02
C VAL A 56 -12.93 -2.84 5.96
N PRO A 57 -12.78 -1.52 6.26
CA PRO A 57 -12.50 -0.49 5.27
C PRO A 57 -11.02 -0.47 4.84
N ARG A 58 -10.50 -1.60 4.36
CA ARG A 58 -9.08 -1.81 4.01
C ARG A 58 -8.64 -0.97 2.81
N ALA A 59 -9.57 -0.71 1.90
CA ALA A 59 -9.31 0.04 0.68
C ALA A 59 -9.58 1.54 0.82
N VAL A 60 -10.06 2.02 1.98
CA VAL A 60 -10.37 3.44 2.20
C VAL A 60 -9.19 4.15 2.87
N PRO A 61 -8.80 5.37 2.44
CA PRO A 61 -9.36 6.17 1.35
C PRO A 61 -8.71 5.93 -0.03
N ASN A 62 -7.94 4.85 -0.23
CA ASN A 62 -7.26 4.57 -1.50
C ASN A 62 -8.24 4.51 -2.68
N ASP A 63 -9.26 3.67 -2.56
CA ASP A 63 -10.29 3.50 -3.58
C ASP A 63 -11.12 4.79 -3.75
N LEU A 64 -11.34 5.57 -2.68
CA LEU A 64 -11.98 6.89 -2.77
C LEU A 64 -11.16 7.87 -3.63
N VAL A 65 -9.84 7.90 -3.46
CA VAL A 65 -8.94 8.71 -4.29
C VAL A 65 -8.97 8.25 -5.73
N VAL A 66 -8.98 6.93 -5.97
CA VAL A 66 -9.08 6.37 -7.32
C VAL A 66 -10.42 6.69 -7.97
N ALA A 67 -11.53 6.61 -7.23
CA ALA A 67 -12.87 6.95 -7.72
C ALA A 67 -12.94 8.43 -8.13
N ALA A 68 -12.44 9.34 -7.29
CA ALA A 68 -12.38 10.77 -7.58
C ALA A 68 -11.52 11.10 -8.81
N LEU A 69 -10.42 10.38 -9.03
CA LEU A 69 -9.61 10.53 -10.24
C LEU A 69 -10.29 9.88 -11.47
N SER A 70 -11.05 8.81 -11.25
CA SER A 70 -11.75 8.06 -12.30
C SER A 70 -12.95 8.81 -12.88
N THR A 71 -13.44 9.86 -12.20
CA THR A 71 -14.40 10.83 -12.76
C THR A 71 -13.85 11.56 -13.99
N PHE A 72 -12.53 11.73 -14.10
CA PHE A 72 -11.89 12.51 -15.17
C PHE A 72 -11.03 11.68 -16.12
N LEU A 73 -10.51 10.55 -15.65
CA LEU A 73 -9.54 9.73 -16.37
C LEU A 73 -9.97 8.27 -16.32
N PRO A 74 -9.71 7.46 -17.36
CA PRO A 74 -9.97 6.02 -17.28
C PRO A 74 -9.09 5.38 -16.20
N GLY A 75 -9.62 4.35 -15.53
CA GLY A 75 -8.97 3.74 -14.36
C GLY A 75 -7.57 3.18 -14.64
N TRP A 76 -7.32 2.66 -15.85
CA TRP A 76 -5.99 2.22 -16.25
C TRP A 76 -4.96 3.36 -16.26
N LEU A 77 -5.36 4.56 -16.69
CA LEU A 77 -4.48 5.72 -16.71
C LEU A 77 -4.22 6.23 -15.30
N VAL A 78 -5.26 6.27 -14.46
CA VAL A 78 -5.14 6.58 -13.02
C VAL A 78 -4.12 5.65 -12.37
N GLN A 79 -4.22 4.33 -12.62
CA GLN A 79 -3.27 3.34 -12.13
C GLN A 79 -1.83 3.69 -12.53
N LYS A 80 -1.55 3.89 -13.83
CA LYS A 80 -0.18 4.16 -14.30
C LYS A 80 0.38 5.46 -13.70
N VAL A 81 -0.44 6.51 -13.61
CA VAL A 81 -0.04 7.79 -13.02
C VAL A 81 0.33 7.61 -11.55
N LEU A 82 -0.47 6.88 -10.78
CA LEU A 82 -0.18 6.60 -9.37
C LEU A 82 1.11 5.79 -9.21
N LEU A 83 1.30 4.74 -10.02
CA LEU A 83 2.51 3.92 -9.99
C LEU A 83 3.76 4.70 -10.35
N VAL A 84 3.74 5.53 -11.41
CA VAL A 84 4.88 6.41 -11.74
C VAL A 84 5.14 7.43 -10.64
N THR A 85 4.08 7.96 -10.02
CA THR A 85 4.17 8.94 -8.93
C THR A 85 4.91 8.37 -7.72
N VAL A 86 4.72 7.08 -7.37
CA VAL A 86 5.49 6.41 -6.31
C VAL A 86 6.99 6.65 -6.49
N PHE A 87 7.53 6.28 -7.64
CA PHE A 87 8.97 6.30 -7.88
C PHE A 87 9.50 7.73 -8.00
N VAL A 88 8.77 8.61 -8.70
CA VAL A 88 9.16 10.01 -8.85
C VAL A 88 9.16 10.73 -7.49
N ALA A 89 8.14 10.52 -6.67
CA ALA A 89 8.04 11.13 -5.35
C ALA A 89 9.08 10.58 -4.36
N ALA A 90 9.31 9.26 -4.34
CA ALA A 90 10.33 8.63 -3.52
C ALA A 90 11.73 9.11 -3.92
N GLY A 91 12.05 9.07 -5.22
CA GLY A 91 13.32 9.54 -5.76
C GLY A 91 13.56 11.03 -5.47
N ALA A 92 12.56 11.88 -5.70
CA ALA A 92 12.63 13.31 -5.41
C ALA A 92 12.84 13.58 -3.91
N GLY A 93 12.11 12.89 -3.04
CA GLY A 93 12.20 13.01 -1.59
C GLY A 93 13.57 12.60 -1.07
N ALA A 94 14.07 11.43 -1.48
CA ALA A 94 15.40 10.93 -1.16
C ALA A 94 16.48 11.89 -1.66
N GLY A 95 16.41 12.30 -2.93
CA GLY A 95 17.36 13.24 -3.52
C GLY A 95 17.37 14.59 -2.80
N ALA A 96 16.22 15.08 -2.35
CA ALA A 96 16.11 16.33 -1.62
C ALA A 96 16.77 16.28 -0.23
N LEU A 97 16.82 15.10 0.39
CA LEU A 97 17.49 14.86 1.68
C LEU A 97 19.01 14.76 1.57
N LEU A 98 19.55 14.43 0.39
CA LEU A 98 20.95 14.04 0.25
C LEU A 98 21.86 15.17 -0.24
N PRO A 99 23.14 15.19 0.21
CA PRO A 99 24.08 16.23 -0.16
C PRO A 99 24.69 15.98 -1.56
N GLY A 100 24.28 16.79 -2.53
CA GLY A 100 24.86 16.78 -3.88
C GLY A 100 24.21 15.75 -4.83
N ARG A 101 24.56 15.84 -6.11
CA ARG A 101 23.86 15.12 -7.19
C ARG A 101 24.14 13.62 -7.19
N SER A 102 25.40 13.21 -7.06
CA SER A 102 25.76 11.78 -7.05
C SER A 102 25.16 11.03 -5.86
N ALA A 103 25.14 11.67 -4.68
CA ALA A 103 24.47 11.13 -3.51
C ALA A 103 22.96 10.98 -3.74
N ALA A 104 22.33 12.00 -4.34
CA ALA A 104 20.92 11.96 -4.70
C ALA A 104 20.59 10.83 -5.68
N VAL A 105 21.41 10.58 -6.71
CA VAL A 105 21.23 9.44 -7.62
C VAL A 105 21.30 8.12 -6.86
N ALA A 106 22.36 7.91 -6.08
CA ALA A 106 22.58 6.64 -5.36
C ALA A 106 21.43 6.34 -4.37
N GLY A 107 21.03 7.34 -3.57
CA GLY A 107 19.95 7.16 -2.60
C GLY A 107 18.56 7.07 -3.23
N ALA A 108 18.28 7.85 -4.29
CA ALA A 108 17.02 7.76 -5.03
C ALA A 108 16.86 6.41 -5.74
N LEU A 109 17.95 5.87 -6.28
CA LEU A 109 17.95 4.57 -6.92
C LEU A 109 17.62 3.47 -5.91
N VAL A 110 18.26 3.45 -4.74
CA VAL A 110 17.93 2.46 -3.68
C VAL A 110 16.51 2.66 -3.14
N ALA A 111 16.02 3.90 -3.06
CA ALA A 111 14.63 4.15 -2.68
C ALA A 111 13.63 3.53 -3.67
N CYS A 112 13.96 3.50 -4.96
CA CYS A 112 13.08 2.97 -6.01
C CYS A 112 13.30 1.48 -6.30
N TRP A 113 14.53 1.01 -6.17
CA TRP A 113 14.97 -0.33 -6.57
C TRP A 113 15.46 -1.08 -5.33
N ASN A 114 14.53 -1.71 -4.62
CA ASN A 114 14.85 -2.55 -3.48
C ASN A 114 13.80 -3.66 -3.31
N PRO A 115 14.13 -4.73 -2.56
CA PRO A 115 13.23 -5.87 -2.36
C PRO A 115 11.88 -5.50 -1.75
N TRP A 116 11.82 -4.51 -0.86
CA TRP A 116 10.54 -4.08 -0.26
C TRP A 116 9.60 -3.52 -1.32
N VAL A 117 10.11 -2.63 -2.18
CA VAL A 117 9.34 -2.09 -3.30
C VAL A 117 8.95 -3.19 -4.29
N ALA A 118 9.89 -4.10 -4.59
CA ALA A 118 9.68 -5.21 -5.51
C ALA A 118 8.54 -6.13 -5.07
N GLU A 119 8.57 -6.58 -3.83
CA GLU A 119 7.57 -7.49 -3.25
C GLU A 119 6.21 -6.80 -3.09
N ARG A 120 6.18 -5.52 -2.71
CA ARG A 120 4.94 -4.76 -2.59
C ARG A 120 4.31 -4.41 -3.94
N LEU A 121 5.12 -4.22 -4.98
CA LEU A 121 4.62 -4.12 -6.36
C LEU A 121 4.10 -5.48 -6.85
N ALA A 122 4.83 -6.57 -6.57
CA ALA A 122 4.44 -7.92 -6.94
C ALA A 122 3.10 -8.35 -6.33
N ILE A 123 2.85 -8.04 -5.06
CA ILE A 123 1.57 -8.37 -4.41
C ILE A 123 0.47 -7.33 -4.69
N GLY A 124 0.83 -6.18 -5.24
CA GLY A 124 -0.13 -5.17 -5.66
C GLY A 124 -0.51 -4.10 -4.63
N HIS A 125 0.27 -3.94 -3.56
CA HIS A 125 0.04 -2.93 -2.51
C HIS A 125 0.46 -1.52 -2.93
N TRP A 126 -0.14 -0.97 -3.99
CA TRP A 126 0.19 0.35 -4.53
C TRP A 126 -0.01 1.49 -3.51
N GLY A 127 -1.00 1.40 -2.62
CA GLY A 127 -1.19 2.35 -1.52
C GLY A 127 0.00 2.36 -0.54
N TYR A 128 0.59 1.19 -0.25
CA TYR A 128 1.75 1.10 0.63
C TYR A 128 2.97 1.77 0.00
N LEU A 129 3.13 1.63 -1.32
CA LEU A 129 4.19 2.26 -2.09
C LEU A 129 4.07 3.81 -2.07
N LEU A 130 2.85 4.36 -2.22
CA LEU A 130 2.60 5.79 -2.07
C LEU A 130 2.90 6.27 -0.64
N GLY A 131 2.47 5.50 0.37
CA GLY A 131 2.80 5.72 1.76
C GLY A 131 4.31 5.77 2.00
N TYR A 132 5.05 4.79 1.48
CA TYR A 132 6.51 4.74 1.52
C TYR A 132 7.18 5.96 0.86
N ALA A 133 6.72 6.36 -0.33
CA ALA A 133 7.23 7.55 -1.02
C ALA A 133 7.03 8.84 -0.19
N SER A 134 5.90 8.94 0.52
CA SER A 134 5.59 10.09 1.39
C SER A 134 6.56 10.23 2.57
N LEU A 135 7.14 9.11 3.05
CA LEU A 135 8.01 9.11 4.23
C LEU A 135 9.26 9.96 4.05
N PHE A 136 9.86 9.96 2.85
CA PHE A 136 11.00 10.84 2.54
C PHE A 136 10.64 12.32 2.71
N TRP A 137 9.41 12.69 2.35
CA TRP A 137 8.91 14.05 2.53
C TRP A 137 8.58 14.35 3.98
N VAL A 138 8.06 13.38 4.74
CA VAL A 138 7.85 13.51 6.19
C VAL A 138 9.19 13.79 6.88
N VAL A 139 10.22 12.97 6.61
CA VAL A 139 11.58 13.15 7.15
C VAL A 139 12.13 14.53 6.80
N ARG A 140 11.99 14.94 5.53
CA ARG A 140 12.47 16.23 5.06
C ARG A 140 11.80 17.40 5.76
N ILE A 141 10.47 17.43 5.78
CA ILE A 141 9.71 18.57 6.28
C ILE A 141 9.80 18.65 7.81
N ALA A 142 9.70 17.53 8.52
CA ALA A 142 9.88 17.48 9.97
C ALA A 142 11.31 17.87 10.38
N GLY A 143 12.33 17.40 9.64
CA GLY A 143 13.73 17.76 9.87
C GLY A 143 13.98 19.26 9.66
N ARG A 144 13.48 19.83 8.55
CA ARG A 144 13.54 21.28 8.29
C ARG A 144 12.82 22.08 9.36
N LEU A 145 11.66 21.62 9.82
CA LEU A 145 10.90 22.26 10.89
C LEU A 145 11.70 22.31 12.19
N ARG A 146 12.39 21.22 12.56
CA ARG A 146 13.31 21.19 13.71
C ARG A 146 14.48 22.16 13.60
N ARG A 147 14.87 22.53 12.39
CA ARG A 147 15.90 23.55 12.13
C ARG A 147 15.34 24.96 11.95
N GLY A 148 14.03 25.15 12.10
CA GLY A 148 13.36 26.45 11.88
C GLY A 148 13.23 26.86 10.41
N GLU A 149 13.43 25.93 9.47
CA GLU A 149 13.50 26.17 8.02
C GLU A 149 12.18 25.88 7.27
N SER A 150 11.15 25.41 7.96
CA SER A 150 9.86 25.04 7.38
C SER A 150 8.70 25.44 8.29
N PRO A 151 7.53 25.84 7.75
CA PRO A 151 6.33 26.00 8.55
C PRO A 151 5.73 24.65 8.95
N THR A 152 4.97 24.63 10.05
CA THR A 152 4.20 23.47 10.53
C THR A 152 3.11 23.03 9.55
N GLY A 153 2.49 23.98 8.83
CA GLY A 153 1.46 23.67 7.82
C GLY A 153 1.95 22.75 6.71
N ALA A 154 3.20 22.89 6.27
CA ALA A 154 3.79 22.00 5.27
C ALA A 154 3.88 20.55 5.77
N LEU A 155 4.10 20.35 7.08
CA LEU A 155 4.07 19.00 7.66
C LEU A 155 2.64 18.45 7.62
N GLY A 156 1.63 19.26 7.95
CA GLY A 156 0.23 18.87 7.84
C GLY A 156 -0.14 18.35 6.45
N VAL A 157 0.28 19.05 5.38
CA VAL A 157 0.03 18.61 3.99
C VAL A 157 0.66 17.25 3.70
N VAL A 158 1.92 17.03 4.09
CA VAL A 158 2.58 15.73 3.84
C VAL A 158 1.95 14.61 4.66
N MET A 159 1.54 14.88 5.91
CA MET A 159 0.81 13.90 6.73
C MET A 159 -0.55 13.55 6.12
N ALA A 160 -1.26 14.55 5.57
CA ALA A 160 -2.52 14.33 4.87
C ALA A 160 -2.34 13.45 3.62
N LEU A 161 -1.33 13.75 2.79
CA LEU A 161 -1.01 12.93 1.61
C LEU A 161 -0.64 11.49 2.00
N ALA A 162 0.11 11.31 3.09
CA ALA A 162 0.40 9.97 3.61
C ALA A 162 -0.86 9.26 4.10
N GLY A 163 -1.79 9.98 4.76
CA GLY A 163 -3.07 9.43 5.21
C GLY A 163 -3.98 9.00 4.05
N LEU A 164 -3.95 9.74 2.94
CA LEU A 164 -4.69 9.41 1.72
C LEU A 164 -4.18 8.15 1.01
N SER A 165 -3.00 7.63 1.36
CA SER A 165 -2.45 6.38 0.84
C SER A 165 -2.90 5.12 1.61
N GLY A 166 -3.82 5.28 2.57
CA GLY A 166 -4.39 4.19 3.37
C GLY A 166 -3.82 4.13 4.79
N SER A 167 -4.39 3.22 5.58
CA SER A 167 -4.05 3.03 7.00
C SER A 167 -2.56 2.77 7.24
N THR A 168 -1.93 1.92 6.41
CA THR A 168 -0.48 1.64 6.52
C THR A 168 0.35 2.90 6.27
N GLY A 169 0.07 3.68 5.22
CA GLY A 169 0.80 4.92 4.95
C GLY A 169 0.67 5.94 6.08
N ALA A 170 -0.53 6.09 6.63
CA ALA A 170 -0.80 6.94 7.79
C ALA A 170 0.04 6.54 9.01
N VAL A 171 0.03 5.26 9.38
CA VAL A 171 0.78 4.73 10.53
C VAL A 171 2.28 4.92 10.34
N LEU A 172 2.82 4.57 9.17
CA LEU A 172 4.25 4.73 8.89
C LEU A 172 4.68 6.21 8.95
N ALA A 173 3.85 7.13 8.46
CA ALA A 173 4.10 8.56 8.56
C ALA A 173 4.08 9.06 10.01
N VAL A 174 3.14 8.57 10.84
CA VAL A 174 3.08 8.90 12.27
C VAL A 174 4.35 8.45 12.99
N ILE A 175 4.81 7.22 12.77
CA ILE A 175 6.05 6.71 13.36
C ILE A 175 7.24 7.57 12.92
N THR A 176 7.32 7.86 11.62
CA THR A 176 8.41 8.65 11.03
C THR A 176 8.44 10.09 11.58
N ALA A 177 7.29 10.77 11.60
CA ALA A 177 7.18 12.13 12.11
C ALA A 177 7.52 12.19 13.60
N THR A 178 7.04 11.22 14.39
CA THR A 178 7.34 11.09 15.81
C THR A 178 8.83 10.91 16.05
N ALA A 179 9.46 9.98 15.34
CA ALA A 179 10.90 9.73 15.45
C ALA A 179 11.70 10.99 15.10
N VAL A 180 11.40 11.67 13.99
CA VAL A 180 12.13 12.87 13.57
C VAL A 180 11.92 14.05 14.52
N LEU A 181 10.68 14.27 15.00
CA LEU A 181 10.36 15.40 15.86
C LEU A 181 10.88 15.21 17.29
N LEU A 182 10.78 14.00 17.84
CA LEU A 182 11.00 13.76 19.27
C LEU A 182 12.36 13.13 19.59
N ALA A 183 13.02 12.43 18.65
CA ALA A 183 14.33 11.83 18.93
C ALA A 183 15.40 12.89 19.27
N GLY A 184 16.09 12.70 20.40
CA GLY A 184 17.13 13.59 20.89
C GLY A 184 16.64 15.01 21.22
N SER A 185 15.34 15.22 21.48
CA SER A 185 14.76 16.56 21.65
C SER A 185 14.98 17.18 23.04
N ARG A 186 15.47 18.43 23.03
CA ARG A 186 15.26 19.46 24.06
C ARG A 186 14.53 20.69 23.48
N TRP A 187 13.71 20.50 22.44
CA TRP A 187 13.04 21.58 21.70
C TRP A 187 11.54 21.63 21.99
N PRO A 188 11.03 22.57 22.82
CA PRO A 188 9.61 22.60 23.21
C PRO A 188 8.64 22.75 22.03
N ARG A 189 9.07 23.40 20.94
CA ARG A 189 8.25 23.55 19.72
C ARG A 189 8.07 22.22 18.97
N ALA A 190 8.90 21.19 19.23
CA ALA A 190 8.75 19.86 18.66
C ALA A 190 7.39 19.25 19.04
N TRP A 191 6.98 19.40 20.30
CA TRP A 191 5.70 18.86 20.80
C TRP A 191 4.49 19.53 20.15
N ARG A 192 4.56 20.85 19.93
CA ARG A 192 3.51 21.58 19.20
C ARG A 192 3.40 21.14 17.74
N ALA A 193 4.54 20.97 17.08
CA ALA A 193 4.60 20.46 15.71
C ALA A 193 4.09 19.01 15.61
N TRP A 194 4.45 18.19 16.58
CA TRP A 194 4.00 16.81 16.70
C TRP A 194 2.49 16.74 16.92
N GLY A 195 1.96 17.50 17.89
CA GLY A 195 0.51 17.56 18.15
C GLY A 195 -0.27 18.00 16.91
N TRP A 196 0.23 18.98 16.15
CA TRP A 196 -0.35 19.37 14.87
C TRP A 196 -0.34 18.22 13.85
N ALA A 197 0.81 17.55 13.67
CA ALA A 197 0.93 16.42 12.75
C ALA A 197 0.00 15.25 13.14
N MET A 198 -0.12 14.95 14.44
CA MET A 198 -1.02 13.91 14.96
C MET A 198 -2.49 14.28 14.75
N ALA A 199 -2.87 15.53 15.03
CA ALA A 199 -4.23 16.00 14.81
C ALA A 199 -4.65 15.86 13.34
N VAL A 200 -3.82 16.30 12.39
CA VAL A 200 -4.09 16.11 10.96
C VAL A 200 -4.16 14.63 10.60
N SER A 201 -3.24 13.81 11.13
CA SER A 201 -3.21 12.36 10.83
C SER A 201 -4.47 11.66 11.32
N VAL A 202 -4.90 11.93 12.55
CA VAL A 202 -6.11 11.34 13.16
C VAL A 202 -7.37 11.75 12.39
N LEU A 203 -7.46 13.03 11.99
CA LEU A 203 -8.60 13.52 11.22
C LEU A 203 -8.67 12.90 9.84
N VAL A 204 -7.57 12.89 9.08
CA VAL A 204 -7.54 12.26 7.73
C VAL A 204 -7.79 10.75 7.82
N ALA A 205 -7.23 10.10 8.83
CA ALA A 205 -7.44 8.68 9.11
C ALA A 205 -8.89 8.34 9.51
N ALA A 206 -9.72 9.33 9.86
CA ALA A 206 -11.13 9.09 10.20
C ALA A 206 -11.92 8.49 9.04
N SER A 207 -11.44 8.66 7.81
CA SER A 207 -11.96 7.96 6.63
C SER A 207 -11.97 6.43 6.78
N TRP A 208 -11.07 5.84 7.58
CA TRP A 208 -11.03 4.38 7.77
C TRP A 208 -11.19 3.94 9.23
N TRP A 209 -10.69 4.67 10.23
CA TRP A 209 -10.84 4.22 11.62
C TRP A 209 -12.28 4.36 12.10
N PHE A 210 -13.00 5.38 11.64
CA PHE A 210 -14.37 5.59 12.06
C PHE A 210 -15.30 4.49 11.53
N PRO A 211 -15.30 4.17 10.22
CA PRO A 211 -16.08 3.02 9.75
C PRO A 211 -15.62 1.68 10.34
N PHE A 212 -14.32 1.50 10.59
CA PHE A 212 -13.83 0.31 11.29
C PHE A 212 -14.50 0.13 12.66
N LEU A 213 -14.60 1.19 13.48
CA LEU A 213 -15.27 1.13 14.79
C LEU A 213 -16.78 0.90 14.70
N ARG A 214 -17.39 1.15 13.53
CA ARG A 214 -18.81 0.94 13.24
C ARG A 214 -19.08 -0.47 12.71
N SER A 215 -18.11 -1.08 12.03
CA SER A 215 -18.24 -2.40 11.43
C SER A 215 -18.29 -3.52 12.48
N GLN A 216 -19.24 -4.45 12.34
CA GLN A 216 -19.25 -5.67 13.18
C GLN A 216 -18.01 -6.54 12.96
N ALA A 217 -17.41 -6.42 11.76
CA ALA A 217 -16.18 -7.07 11.34
C ALA A 217 -14.92 -6.64 12.14
N SER A 218 -14.99 -5.60 12.97
CA SER A 218 -13.83 -5.20 13.80
C SER A 218 -13.49 -6.19 14.92
N SER A 219 -14.35 -7.19 15.16
CA SER A 219 -14.25 -8.14 16.27
C SER A 219 -13.78 -9.55 15.88
N SER A 220 -13.59 -9.83 14.58
CA SER A 220 -13.36 -11.16 14.02
C SER A 220 -11.88 -11.48 13.73
N ALA A 221 -10.95 -10.98 14.55
CA ALA A 221 -9.52 -11.21 14.34
C ALA A 221 -9.13 -12.68 14.58
N ASP A 222 -8.48 -13.29 13.59
CA ASP A 222 -7.97 -14.67 13.67
C ASP A 222 -6.46 -14.73 13.96
N SER A 223 -6.10 -15.49 14.99
CA SER A 223 -4.71 -15.75 15.38
C SER A 223 -3.90 -16.46 14.28
N ALA A 224 -4.53 -17.29 13.44
CA ALA A 224 -3.88 -17.96 12.32
C ALA A 224 -3.30 -16.94 11.32
N GLY A 225 -3.94 -15.77 11.22
CA GLY A 225 -3.43 -14.66 10.42
C GLY A 225 -2.08 -14.14 10.90
N VAL A 226 -1.77 -14.17 12.19
CA VAL A 226 -0.48 -13.68 12.70
C VAL A 226 0.67 -14.53 12.18
N GLU A 227 0.50 -15.85 12.15
CA GLU A 227 1.50 -16.76 11.62
C GLU A 227 1.55 -16.74 10.09
N ALA A 228 0.40 -16.66 9.44
CA ALA A 228 0.29 -16.59 7.98
C ALA A 228 1.00 -15.36 7.41
N PHE A 229 0.88 -14.20 8.07
CA PHE A 229 1.39 -12.92 7.60
C PHE A 229 2.71 -12.47 8.25
N ALA A 230 3.29 -13.28 9.13
CA ALA A 230 4.61 -13.02 9.69
C ALA A 230 5.69 -12.96 8.61
N ALA A 231 6.72 -12.14 8.83
CA ALA A 231 7.86 -12.05 7.92
C ALA A 231 8.55 -13.42 7.78
N ARG A 232 9.02 -13.72 6.55
CA ARG A 232 9.65 -14.99 6.20
C ARG A 232 11.08 -14.77 5.75
N GLY A 233 11.86 -15.87 5.72
CA GLY A 233 13.20 -15.87 5.14
C GLY A 233 13.14 -16.14 3.65
N ASP A 234 13.40 -15.13 2.83
CA ASP A 234 13.50 -15.25 1.36
C ASP A 234 14.96 -15.14 0.87
N THR A 235 15.91 -15.28 1.80
CA THR A 235 17.35 -15.37 1.55
C THR A 235 17.95 -16.50 2.39
N PRO A 236 19.16 -17.00 2.05
CA PRO A 236 19.89 -17.97 2.88
C PRO A 236 20.26 -17.47 4.29
N TRP A 237 20.04 -16.19 4.58
CA TRP A 237 20.36 -15.53 5.85
C TRP A 237 19.18 -15.53 6.84
N GLY A 238 18.14 -16.31 6.55
CA GLY A 238 16.93 -16.40 7.36
C GLY A 238 16.09 -15.12 7.34
N MET A 239 15.06 -15.07 8.20
CA MET A 239 14.11 -13.96 8.26
C MET A 239 14.81 -12.60 8.52
N VAL A 240 15.77 -12.56 9.45
CA VAL A 240 16.44 -11.31 9.82
C VAL A 240 17.25 -10.74 8.66
N GLY A 241 18.08 -11.54 7.99
CA GLY A 241 18.85 -11.07 6.82
C GLY A 241 17.95 -10.68 5.64
N SER A 242 16.81 -11.37 5.50
CA SER A 242 15.78 -11.06 4.51
C SER A 242 15.19 -9.66 4.74
N VAL A 243 14.72 -9.38 5.96
CA VAL A 243 14.16 -8.07 6.33
C VAL A 243 15.21 -6.96 6.34
N LEU A 244 16.46 -7.24 6.75
CA LEU A 244 17.56 -6.28 6.68
C LEU A 244 17.86 -5.83 5.25
N THR A 245 17.66 -6.70 4.26
CA THR A 245 17.79 -6.36 2.84
C THR A 245 16.48 -5.87 2.22
N GLY A 246 15.41 -5.75 3.00
CA GLY A 246 14.12 -5.19 2.61
C GLY A 246 13.07 -6.22 2.16
N GLY A 247 13.40 -7.51 2.09
CA GLY A 247 12.45 -8.53 1.65
C GLY A 247 11.74 -9.24 2.80
N GLY A 248 11.37 -10.49 2.58
CA GLY A 248 10.75 -11.36 3.57
C GLY A 248 9.23 -11.25 3.64
N ILE A 249 8.56 -10.81 2.57
CA ILE A 249 7.10 -10.87 2.48
C ILE A 249 6.62 -12.32 2.66
N TRP A 250 5.47 -12.48 3.31
CA TRP A 250 4.88 -13.78 3.61
C TRP A 250 4.46 -14.57 2.36
N ASN A 251 4.12 -13.90 1.26
CA ASN A 251 3.71 -14.53 0.01
C ASN A 251 4.91 -14.99 -0.82
N GLN A 252 5.21 -16.29 -0.84
CA GLN A 252 6.36 -16.85 -1.58
C GLN A 252 6.29 -16.60 -3.09
N ALA A 253 5.09 -16.52 -3.67
CA ALA A 253 4.91 -16.24 -5.09
C ALA A 253 5.38 -14.82 -5.47
N SER A 254 5.49 -13.90 -4.51
CA SER A 254 6.02 -12.55 -4.72
C SER A 254 7.56 -12.47 -4.60
N TRP A 255 8.24 -13.57 -4.29
CA TRP A 255 9.70 -13.59 -4.15
C TRP A 255 10.41 -13.51 -5.51
N PHE A 256 11.66 -13.04 -5.46
CA PHE A 256 12.57 -12.94 -6.59
C PHE A 256 13.71 -13.95 -6.42
N ALA A 257 14.03 -14.68 -7.49
CA ALA A 257 14.96 -15.81 -7.43
C ALA A 257 16.37 -15.39 -6.96
N GLU A 258 16.81 -14.19 -7.30
CA GLU A 258 18.12 -13.65 -6.95
C GLU A 258 18.31 -13.50 -5.45
N ARG A 259 17.22 -13.36 -4.69
CA ARG A 259 17.27 -13.28 -3.23
C ARG A 259 17.68 -14.61 -2.59
N GLN A 260 17.41 -15.73 -3.26
CA GLN A 260 17.84 -17.06 -2.83
C GLN A 260 19.31 -17.35 -3.14
N SER A 261 19.97 -16.53 -3.99
CA SER A 261 21.39 -16.66 -4.27
C SER A 261 22.23 -16.17 -3.10
N LEU A 262 23.09 -17.03 -2.55
CA LEU A 262 24.01 -16.69 -1.46
C LEU A 262 24.91 -15.49 -1.82
N LEU A 263 25.40 -15.45 -3.06
CA LEU A 263 26.30 -14.39 -3.53
C LEU A 263 25.55 -13.06 -3.65
N LEU A 264 24.43 -13.02 -4.37
CA LEU A 264 23.70 -11.76 -4.62
C LEU A 264 23.09 -11.20 -3.33
N SER A 265 22.44 -12.06 -2.54
CA SER A 265 21.89 -11.66 -1.24
C SER A 265 22.99 -11.28 -0.24
N GLY A 266 24.14 -11.96 -0.26
CA GLY A 266 25.30 -11.62 0.56
C GLY A 266 25.90 -10.26 0.20
N VAL A 267 26.05 -9.95 -1.09
CA VAL A 267 26.49 -8.62 -1.56
C VAL A 267 25.49 -7.53 -1.15
N ALA A 268 24.18 -7.78 -1.29
CA ALA A 268 23.16 -6.84 -0.85
C ALA A 268 23.24 -6.58 0.67
N LEU A 269 23.34 -7.65 1.47
CA LEU A 269 23.43 -7.57 2.92
C LEU A 269 24.69 -6.81 3.37
N LEU A 270 25.86 -7.17 2.84
CA LEU A 270 27.12 -6.46 3.12
C LEU A 270 27.03 -4.99 2.70
N GLY A 271 26.42 -4.70 1.55
CA GLY A 271 26.19 -3.34 1.07
C GLY A 271 25.33 -2.52 2.03
N VAL A 272 24.20 -3.08 2.50
CA VAL A 272 23.33 -2.44 3.48
C VAL A 272 24.07 -2.19 4.81
N LEU A 273 24.71 -3.21 5.37
CA LEU A 273 25.43 -3.09 6.65
C LEU A 273 26.55 -2.06 6.57
N THR A 274 27.33 -2.08 5.47
CA THR A 274 28.41 -1.11 5.23
C THR A 274 27.84 0.30 5.10
N ALA A 275 26.77 0.48 4.33
CA ALA A 275 26.17 1.79 4.11
C ALA A 275 25.63 2.39 5.41
N VAL A 276 24.92 1.60 6.21
CA VAL A 276 24.37 2.04 7.50
C VAL A 276 25.50 2.34 8.49
N GLY A 277 26.48 1.44 8.64
CA GLY A 277 27.62 1.62 9.53
C GLY A 277 28.46 2.86 9.18
N VAL A 278 28.74 3.08 7.89
CA VAL A 278 29.44 4.28 7.43
C VAL A 278 28.57 5.52 7.65
N ALA A 279 27.31 5.54 7.23
CA ALA A 279 26.46 6.72 7.36
C ALA A 279 26.33 7.19 8.83
N TRP A 280 25.94 6.29 9.75
CA TRP A 280 25.68 6.67 11.14
C TRP A 280 26.89 6.59 12.07
N SER A 281 28.09 6.22 11.60
CA SER A 281 29.33 6.41 12.38
C SER A 281 29.74 7.89 12.51
N ASP A 282 29.30 8.77 11.60
CA ASP A 282 29.61 10.20 11.65
C ASP A 282 28.66 10.96 12.57
N ALA A 283 29.24 11.60 13.59
CA ALA A 283 28.52 12.43 14.53
C ALA A 283 27.74 13.57 13.87
N ARG A 284 28.19 14.07 12.70
CA ARG A 284 27.49 15.13 11.94
C ARG A 284 26.22 14.63 11.27
N VAL A 285 26.17 13.34 10.92
CA VAL A 285 24.93 12.71 10.44
C VAL A 285 23.98 12.52 11.61
N ARG A 286 24.47 11.97 12.74
CA ARG A 286 23.66 11.74 13.94
C ARG A 286 23.12 13.01 14.59
N SER A 287 23.81 14.16 14.45
CA SER A 287 23.35 15.43 15.01
C SER A 287 22.22 16.09 14.19
N ARG A 288 22.00 15.63 12.95
CA ARG A 288 20.92 16.13 12.10
C ARG A 288 19.60 15.42 12.45
N PRO A 289 18.53 16.15 12.76
CA PRO A 289 17.27 15.56 13.19
C PRO A 289 16.64 14.62 12.15
N GLU A 290 16.78 14.93 10.87
CA GLU A 290 16.27 14.11 9.77
C GLU A 290 16.91 12.71 9.74
N TYR A 291 18.22 12.61 9.88
CA TYR A 291 18.94 11.34 9.77
C TYR A 291 18.87 10.56 11.09
N LEU A 292 18.88 11.23 12.23
CA LEU A 292 18.62 10.58 13.52
C LEU A 292 17.21 10.01 13.55
N GLY A 293 16.22 10.79 13.17
CA GLY A 293 14.82 10.36 13.11
C GLY A 293 14.60 9.21 12.13
N ALA A 294 15.21 9.27 10.93
CA ALA A 294 15.14 8.17 9.97
C ALA A 294 15.76 6.88 10.51
N ALA A 295 16.91 6.95 11.20
CA ALA A 295 17.49 5.77 11.86
C ALA A 295 16.59 5.21 12.97
N VAL A 296 16.05 6.08 13.83
CA VAL A 296 15.15 5.64 14.92
C VAL A 296 13.89 5.00 14.35
N ALA A 297 13.24 5.64 13.36
CA ALA A 297 12.08 5.07 12.67
C ALA A 297 12.45 3.74 11.98
N GLY A 298 13.61 3.67 11.33
CA GLY A 298 14.09 2.45 10.69
C GLY A 298 14.32 1.31 11.67
N LEU A 299 14.91 1.56 12.83
CA LEU A 299 15.09 0.56 13.89
C LEU A 299 13.75 0.09 14.47
N VAL A 300 12.82 1.02 14.74
CA VAL A 300 11.46 0.69 15.17
C VAL A 300 10.77 -0.19 14.11
N GLY A 301 10.91 0.17 12.84
CA GLY A 301 10.34 -0.61 11.72
C GLY A 301 10.96 -1.99 11.57
N LEU A 302 12.28 -2.13 11.75
CA LEU A 302 12.95 -3.44 11.76
C LEU A 302 12.42 -4.33 12.88
N VAL A 303 12.33 -3.80 14.11
CA VAL A 303 11.82 -4.55 15.26
C VAL A 303 10.37 -4.98 15.00
N ALA A 304 9.51 -4.06 14.56
CA ALA A 304 8.12 -4.37 14.23
C ALA A 304 8.01 -5.41 13.10
N ALA A 305 8.94 -5.44 12.15
CA ALA A 305 8.92 -6.39 11.06
C ALA A 305 9.32 -7.82 11.47
N ILE A 306 10.24 -7.98 12.43
CA ILE A 306 10.77 -9.29 12.81
C ILE A 306 10.13 -9.85 14.09
N VAL A 307 9.51 -9.03 14.93
CA VAL A 307 9.08 -9.42 16.29
C VAL A 307 8.19 -10.66 16.28
N ALA A 308 7.25 -10.79 15.35
CA ALA A 308 6.37 -11.95 15.25
C ALA A 308 7.11 -13.28 15.01
N GLY A 309 8.30 -13.23 14.40
CA GLY A 309 9.14 -14.41 14.14
C GLY A 309 10.25 -14.65 15.17
N LEU A 310 10.32 -13.86 16.25
CA LEU A 310 11.25 -14.08 17.36
C LEU A 310 10.59 -14.92 18.47
N PRO A 311 11.38 -15.65 19.30
CA PRO A 311 10.86 -16.39 20.44
C PRO A 311 10.00 -15.50 21.37
N GLY A 312 8.76 -15.91 21.64
CA GLY A 312 7.80 -15.16 22.47
C GLY A 312 7.12 -13.97 21.78
N GLY A 313 7.59 -13.57 20.60
CA GLY A 313 7.06 -12.41 19.90
C GLY A 313 5.77 -12.71 19.12
N ARG A 314 5.56 -13.95 18.69
CA ARG A 314 4.31 -14.39 18.06
C ARG A 314 3.13 -14.27 19.03
N GLU A 315 3.34 -14.67 20.28
CA GLU A 315 2.33 -14.61 21.35
C GLU A 315 2.00 -13.14 21.68
N LEU A 316 3.02 -12.27 21.73
CA LEU A 316 2.82 -10.83 21.91
C LEU A 316 2.02 -10.20 20.78
N VAL A 317 2.37 -10.48 19.51
CA VAL A 317 1.65 -9.93 18.36
C VAL A 317 0.23 -10.49 18.31
N SER A 318 0.03 -11.77 18.62
CA SER A 318 -1.30 -12.39 18.71
C SER A 318 -2.15 -11.72 19.78
N PHE A 319 -1.59 -11.45 20.96
CA PHE A 319 -2.29 -10.69 22.00
C PHE A 319 -2.72 -9.31 21.48
N VAL A 320 -1.82 -8.57 20.83
CA VAL A 320 -2.15 -7.25 20.26
C VAL A 320 -3.25 -7.34 19.20
N VAL A 321 -3.15 -8.30 18.28
CA VAL A 321 -4.12 -8.48 17.19
C VAL A 321 -5.50 -8.87 17.72
N LEU A 322 -5.56 -9.69 18.76
CA LEU A 322 -6.82 -10.20 19.31
C LEU A 322 -7.46 -9.28 20.35
N GLN A 323 -6.67 -8.49 21.09
CA GLN A 323 -7.16 -7.77 22.27
C GLN A 323 -7.23 -6.25 22.10
N LEU A 324 -6.48 -5.68 21.15
CA LEU A 324 -6.44 -4.24 20.94
C LEU A 324 -7.22 -3.85 19.68
N PRO A 325 -8.16 -2.89 19.76
CA PRO A 325 -8.80 -2.33 18.58
C PRO A 325 -7.76 -1.83 17.58
N GLY A 326 -7.86 -2.28 16.32
CA GLY A 326 -6.90 -1.97 15.27
C GLY A 326 -5.60 -2.77 15.32
N GLY A 327 -5.46 -3.75 16.22
CA GLY A 327 -4.31 -4.64 16.33
C GLY A 327 -3.97 -5.39 15.04
N GLY A 328 -5.00 -5.69 14.21
CA GLY A 328 -4.83 -6.27 12.86
C GLY A 328 -3.90 -5.46 11.94
N LEU A 329 -3.70 -4.16 12.19
CA LEU A 329 -2.72 -3.35 11.47
C LEU A 329 -1.27 -3.80 11.70
N ILE A 330 -0.98 -4.58 12.74
CA ILE A 330 0.36 -5.07 13.06
C ILE A 330 0.59 -6.51 12.54
N ARG A 331 -0.48 -7.17 12.07
CA ARG A 331 -0.48 -8.57 11.60
C ARG A 331 0.57 -8.83 10.50
N ASP A 332 0.60 -8.00 9.45
CA ASP A 332 1.67 -7.99 8.46
C ASP A 332 2.83 -7.14 8.99
N GLY A 333 3.80 -7.80 9.65
CA GLY A 333 4.97 -7.13 10.21
C GLY A 333 5.90 -6.58 9.13
N GLN A 334 6.09 -7.32 8.03
CA GLN A 334 7.09 -6.97 7.01
C GLN A 334 6.87 -5.58 6.41
N LYS A 335 5.62 -5.08 6.39
CA LYS A 335 5.33 -3.74 5.86
C LYS A 335 6.07 -2.62 6.61
N PHE A 336 6.41 -2.81 7.89
CA PHE A 336 7.16 -1.84 8.67
C PHE A 336 8.64 -1.74 8.24
N ALA A 337 9.17 -2.70 7.47
CA ALA A 337 10.48 -2.60 6.86
C ALA A 337 10.58 -1.43 5.85
N ALA A 338 9.46 -0.84 5.42
CA ALA A 338 9.42 0.44 4.73
C ALA A 338 10.25 1.53 5.43
N LEU A 339 10.12 1.65 6.76
CA LEU A 339 10.84 2.64 7.56
C LEU A 339 12.35 2.40 7.50
N TRP A 340 12.74 1.12 7.57
CA TRP A 340 14.12 0.69 7.45
C TRP A 340 14.68 1.03 6.06
N MET A 341 13.93 0.77 5.01
CA MET A 341 14.36 1.05 3.64
C MET A 341 14.50 2.55 3.35
N VAL A 342 13.74 3.42 4.01
CA VAL A 342 14.02 4.87 4.00
C VAL A 342 15.40 5.16 4.59
N ALA A 343 15.72 4.59 5.75
CA ALA A 343 17.03 4.77 6.39
C ALA A 343 18.16 4.22 5.49
N VAL A 344 18.03 3.01 4.94
CA VAL A 344 19.02 2.40 4.04
C VAL A 344 19.26 3.27 2.80
N SER A 345 18.20 3.80 2.19
CA SER A 345 18.31 4.68 1.01
C SER A 345 19.13 5.95 1.32
N LEU A 346 18.89 6.57 2.49
CA LEU A 346 19.68 7.71 2.94
C LEU A 346 21.11 7.32 3.27
N ALA A 347 21.31 6.14 3.87
CA ALA A 347 22.64 5.62 4.20
C ALA A 347 23.52 5.49 2.97
N VAL A 348 22.99 4.88 1.90
CA VAL A 348 23.70 4.68 0.64
C VAL A 348 24.06 6.01 0.00
N GLY A 349 23.13 6.98 -0.02
CA GLY A 349 23.42 8.32 -0.52
C GLY A 349 24.49 9.06 0.29
N LEU A 350 24.45 8.96 1.62
CA LEU A 350 25.48 9.55 2.50
C LEU A 350 26.85 8.89 2.30
N CYS A 351 26.89 7.58 2.07
CA CYS A 351 28.11 6.85 1.73
C CYS A 351 28.68 7.28 0.38
N ALA A 352 27.83 7.40 -0.64
CA ALA A 352 28.19 7.95 -1.94
C ALA A 352 28.84 9.33 -1.82
N ALA A 353 28.25 10.23 -1.01
CA ALA A 353 28.80 11.56 -0.77
C ALA A 353 30.21 11.50 -0.14
N ARG A 354 30.42 10.62 0.84
CA ARG A 354 31.73 10.44 1.48
C ARG A 354 32.76 9.83 0.55
N LEU A 355 32.39 8.83 -0.24
CA LEU A 355 33.26 8.21 -1.24
C LEU A 355 33.69 9.21 -2.30
N GLY A 356 32.76 9.98 -2.85
CA GLY A 356 33.07 11.05 -3.82
C GLY A 356 34.00 12.11 -3.23
N ALA A 357 33.77 12.54 -1.99
CA ALA A 357 34.64 13.49 -1.30
C ALA A 357 36.03 12.89 -1.00
N ALA A 358 36.12 11.62 -0.64
CA ALA A 358 37.39 10.93 -0.41
C ALA A 358 38.19 10.74 -1.71
N ALA A 359 37.53 10.37 -2.81
CA ALA A 359 38.17 10.25 -4.13
C ALA A 359 38.69 11.60 -4.63
N THR A 360 37.89 12.66 -4.51
CA THR A 360 38.30 14.01 -4.91
C THR A 360 39.51 14.49 -4.10
N ARG A 361 39.55 14.20 -2.78
CA ARG A 361 40.73 14.51 -1.93
C ARG A 361 41.99 13.75 -2.32
N ARG A 362 41.87 12.60 -2.98
CA ARG A 362 42.99 11.81 -3.50
C ARG A 362 43.41 12.20 -4.93
N GLY A 363 42.89 13.32 -5.46
CA GLY A 363 43.24 13.81 -6.79
C GLY A 363 42.45 13.19 -7.94
N VAL A 364 41.45 12.34 -7.66
CA VAL A 364 40.55 11.82 -8.69
C VAL A 364 39.69 12.96 -9.24
N SER A 365 39.52 13.03 -10.56
CA SER A 365 38.70 14.07 -11.19
C SER A 365 37.27 14.05 -10.63
N ARG A 366 36.65 15.23 -10.52
CA ARG A 366 35.28 15.36 -9.97
C ARG A 366 34.24 14.53 -10.71
N TRP A 367 34.45 14.33 -12.02
CA TRP A 367 33.59 13.49 -12.87
C TRP A 367 33.68 12.02 -12.49
N ILE A 368 34.90 11.46 -12.40
CA ILE A 368 35.12 10.06 -12.01
C ILE A 368 34.68 9.83 -10.57
N ALA A 369 35.02 10.72 -9.65
CA ALA A 369 34.58 10.66 -8.26
C ALA A 369 33.04 10.69 -8.14
N GLY A 370 32.38 11.51 -8.96
CA GLY A 370 30.93 11.58 -9.04
C GLY A 370 30.28 10.31 -9.60
N GLY A 371 30.92 9.68 -10.60
CA GLY A 371 30.50 8.40 -11.17
C GLY A 371 30.63 7.25 -10.18
N LEU A 372 31.78 7.13 -9.50
CA LEU A 372 32.00 6.13 -8.44
C LEU A 372 31.01 6.29 -7.29
N ALA A 373 30.69 7.52 -6.90
CA ALA A 373 29.68 7.80 -5.89
C ALA A 373 28.27 7.38 -6.35
N ALA A 374 27.89 7.66 -7.60
CA ALA A 374 26.60 7.23 -8.12
C ALA A 374 26.49 5.69 -8.27
N ALA A 375 27.62 5.03 -8.58
CA ALA A 375 27.69 3.58 -8.76
C ALA A 375 27.37 2.77 -7.49
N THR A 376 27.45 3.37 -6.30
CA THR A 376 27.10 2.66 -5.05
C THR A 376 25.63 2.24 -5.02
N GLY A 377 24.72 3.04 -5.59
CA GLY A 377 23.31 2.67 -5.71
C GLY A 377 23.08 1.51 -6.68
N MET A 378 24.02 1.27 -7.60
CA MET A 378 23.89 0.24 -8.63
C MET A 378 24.00 -1.18 -8.08
N VAL A 379 24.54 -1.33 -6.86
CA VAL A 379 24.51 -2.60 -6.13
C VAL A 379 23.08 -3.13 -6.05
N ALA A 380 22.10 -2.26 -5.76
CA ALA A 380 20.71 -2.68 -5.64
C ALA A 380 20.13 -3.24 -6.95
N VAL A 381 20.53 -2.66 -8.09
CA VAL A 381 20.13 -3.13 -9.43
C VAL A 381 20.80 -4.47 -9.74
N VAL A 382 22.10 -4.59 -9.48
CA VAL A 382 22.87 -5.82 -9.73
C VAL A 382 22.41 -6.99 -8.86
N THR A 383 21.96 -6.72 -7.64
CA THR A 383 21.48 -7.77 -6.71
C THR A 383 20.01 -8.12 -6.89
N LEU A 384 19.26 -7.35 -7.69
CA LEU A 384 17.84 -7.60 -7.98
C LEU A 384 17.48 -7.22 -9.43
N PRO A 385 18.14 -7.80 -10.44
CA PRO A 385 17.89 -7.48 -11.84
C PRO A 385 16.48 -7.89 -12.28
N GLY A 386 15.91 -8.96 -11.73
CA GLY A 386 14.57 -9.45 -12.04
C GLY A 386 13.44 -8.47 -11.74
N LEU A 387 13.67 -7.40 -10.96
CA LEU A 387 12.69 -6.32 -10.80
C LEU A 387 12.49 -5.51 -12.09
N ALA A 388 13.49 -5.49 -12.97
CA ALA A 388 13.41 -4.80 -14.24
C ALA A 388 12.31 -5.38 -15.14
N TRP A 389 11.84 -4.57 -16.08
CA TRP A 389 10.98 -4.99 -17.18
C TRP A 389 9.71 -5.70 -16.72
N ALA A 390 9.02 -5.10 -15.76
CA ALA A 390 7.79 -5.61 -15.16
C ALA A 390 7.97 -6.96 -14.44
N GLY A 391 9.00 -7.04 -13.59
CA GLY A 391 9.30 -8.28 -12.86
C GLY A 391 9.83 -9.39 -13.77
N GLY A 392 10.58 -9.05 -14.82
CA GLY A 392 11.04 -10.01 -15.84
C GLY A 392 9.95 -10.46 -16.81
N GLY A 393 8.99 -9.58 -17.13
CA GLY A 393 7.84 -9.88 -17.98
C GLY A 393 6.66 -10.53 -17.24
N ARG A 394 6.72 -10.62 -15.91
CA ARG A 394 5.65 -11.21 -15.08
C ARG A 394 4.39 -10.34 -15.01
N TRP A 395 4.53 -9.03 -15.18
CA TRP A 395 3.40 -8.10 -15.16
C TRP A 395 3.19 -7.47 -16.54
N GLY A 396 1.96 -7.58 -17.04
CA GLY A 396 1.52 -6.97 -18.28
C GLY A 396 0.40 -5.94 -18.04
N SER A 397 0.00 -5.29 -19.12
CA SER A 397 -1.27 -4.57 -19.19
C SER A 397 -2.28 -5.41 -19.96
N VAL A 398 -3.51 -5.51 -19.43
CA VAL A 398 -4.63 -6.26 -20.01
C VAL A 398 -5.88 -5.40 -20.02
N ASP A 399 -6.77 -5.64 -20.99
CA ASP A 399 -8.09 -5.03 -21.01
C ASP A 399 -9.10 -5.95 -20.34
N LEU A 400 -10.04 -5.35 -19.61
CA LEU A 400 -11.15 -6.10 -19.04
C LEU A 400 -12.08 -6.54 -20.19
N PRO A 401 -12.52 -7.82 -20.26
CA PRO A 401 -13.43 -8.27 -21.30
C PRO A 401 -14.74 -7.47 -21.32
N VAL A 402 -15.27 -7.23 -22.52
CA VAL A 402 -16.50 -6.46 -22.74
C VAL A 402 -17.68 -7.06 -21.96
N ASP A 403 -17.74 -8.38 -21.85
CA ASP A 403 -18.78 -9.10 -21.10
C ASP A 403 -18.84 -8.67 -19.63
N PHE A 404 -17.70 -8.42 -18.98
CA PHE A 404 -17.68 -7.99 -17.58
C PHE A 404 -18.31 -6.61 -17.45
N THR A 405 -17.94 -5.66 -18.30
CA THR A 405 -18.54 -4.32 -18.29
C THR A 405 -20.01 -4.35 -18.67
N PHE A 406 -20.40 -5.18 -19.65
CA PHE A 406 -21.78 -5.34 -20.06
C PHE A 406 -22.66 -5.88 -18.94
N VAL A 407 -22.22 -6.96 -18.27
CA VAL A 407 -22.95 -7.56 -17.15
C VAL A 407 -22.99 -6.60 -15.95
N ALA A 408 -21.89 -5.89 -15.66
CA ALA A 408 -21.87 -4.89 -14.59
C ALA A 408 -22.90 -3.76 -14.82
N GLU A 409 -22.97 -3.21 -16.03
CA GLU A 409 -23.97 -2.19 -16.38
C GLU A 409 -25.42 -2.70 -16.26
N ARG A 410 -25.68 -3.94 -16.69
CA ARG A 410 -27.01 -4.54 -16.58
C ARG A 410 -27.39 -4.82 -15.13
N LEU A 411 -26.45 -5.33 -14.34
CA LEU A 411 -26.62 -5.49 -12.89
C LEU A 411 -26.94 -4.13 -12.27
N GLU A 412 -26.22 -3.07 -12.61
CA GLU A 412 -26.47 -1.75 -12.02
C GLU A 412 -27.86 -1.17 -12.32
N GLN A 413 -28.46 -1.58 -13.43
CA GLN A 413 -29.83 -1.20 -13.83
C GLN A 413 -30.90 -2.15 -13.28
N ALA A 414 -30.50 -3.29 -12.73
CA ALA A 414 -31.39 -4.29 -12.17
C ALA A 414 -31.98 -3.83 -10.85
N GLU A 415 -33.00 -4.56 -10.41
CA GLU A 415 -33.68 -4.31 -9.16
C GLU A 415 -32.73 -4.38 -7.95
N PRO A 416 -33.02 -3.66 -6.85
CA PRO A 416 -32.14 -3.62 -5.68
C PRO A 416 -31.95 -4.98 -5.00
N GLY A 417 -30.75 -5.20 -4.47
CA GLY A 417 -30.37 -6.39 -3.69
C GLY A 417 -28.89 -6.71 -3.84
N ALA A 418 -28.32 -7.43 -2.86
CA ALA A 418 -26.89 -7.76 -2.88
C ALA A 418 -26.57 -8.77 -3.99
N VAL A 419 -25.35 -8.68 -4.52
CA VAL A 419 -24.81 -9.59 -5.54
C VAL A 419 -23.85 -10.57 -4.87
N ALA A 420 -24.15 -11.87 -4.86
CA ALA A 420 -23.18 -12.90 -4.51
C ALA A 420 -22.41 -13.33 -5.75
N VAL A 421 -21.08 -13.27 -5.69
CA VAL A 421 -20.21 -13.63 -6.82
C VAL A 421 -19.61 -15.00 -6.57
N LEU A 422 -19.80 -15.91 -7.53
CA LEU A 422 -19.36 -17.29 -7.50
C LEU A 422 -18.37 -17.58 -8.64
N PRO A 423 -17.46 -18.55 -8.50
CA PRO A 423 -17.28 -19.48 -7.36
C PRO A 423 -16.94 -18.79 -6.04
N TRP A 424 -17.33 -19.39 -4.91
CA TRP A 424 -17.25 -18.78 -3.57
C TRP A 424 -15.83 -18.76 -3.00
N THR A 425 -14.93 -18.05 -3.68
CA THR A 425 -13.52 -17.86 -3.33
C THR A 425 -13.13 -16.39 -3.52
N GLN A 426 -12.05 -15.95 -2.85
CA GLN A 426 -11.64 -14.54 -2.84
C GLN A 426 -10.83 -14.12 -4.09
N TYR A 427 -10.02 -15.04 -4.62
CA TYR A 427 -9.11 -14.80 -5.74
C TYR A 427 -9.55 -15.55 -6.99
N ARG A 428 -9.17 -15.01 -8.14
CA ARG A 428 -9.46 -15.49 -9.49
C ARG A 428 -8.17 -15.70 -10.27
N ARG A 429 -8.25 -16.49 -11.34
CA ARG A 429 -7.17 -16.73 -12.30
C ARG A 429 -7.81 -16.77 -13.68
N TYR A 430 -7.86 -15.61 -14.32
CA TYR A 430 -8.49 -15.47 -15.62
C TYR A 430 -7.49 -15.77 -16.74
N ASP A 431 -7.89 -16.57 -17.72
CA ASP A 431 -7.11 -16.87 -18.92
C ASP A 431 -6.72 -15.57 -19.66
N TRP A 432 -7.65 -14.61 -19.75
CA TRP A 432 -7.41 -13.30 -20.38
C TRP A 432 -6.43 -12.41 -19.59
N ASN A 433 -6.09 -12.76 -18.35
CA ASN A 433 -5.08 -12.10 -17.53
C ASN A 433 -3.81 -12.95 -17.34
N ASP A 434 -3.47 -13.78 -18.33
CA ASP A 434 -2.30 -14.67 -18.29
C ASP A 434 -2.30 -15.60 -17.06
N ASP A 435 -3.47 -16.06 -16.60
CA ASP A 435 -3.66 -16.89 -15.41
C ASP A 435 -3.11 -16.31 -14.10
N ARG A 436 -2.84 -14.99 -14.07
CA ARG A 436 -2.36 -14.31 -12.88
C ARG A 436 -3.42 -14.34 -11.79
N VAL A 437 -3.01 -14.73 -10.59
CA VAL A 437 -3.85 -14.65 -9.39
C VAL A 437 -4.22 -13.20 -9.17
N VAL A 438 -5.51 -12.90 -9.06
CA VAL A 438 -6.02 -11.53 -8.89
C VAL A 438 -7.19 -11.55 -7.91
N LEU A 439 -7.28 -10.54 -7.04
CA LEU A 439 -8.45 -10.36 -6.20
C LEU A 439 -9.67 -10.14 -7.10
N ASP A 440 -10.82 -10.74 -6.77
CA ASP A 440 -12.01 -10.62 -7.62
C ASP A 440 -12.33 -9.12 -7.91
N PRO A 441 -12.46 -8.70 -9.18
CA PRO A 441 -12.72 -7.31 -9.55
C PRO A 441 -14.16 -6.87 -9.32
N TRP A 442 -15.13 -7.78 -9.17
CA TRP A 442 -16.56 -7.46 -9.07
C TRP A 442 -16.93 -6.49 -7.95
N PRO A 443 -16.35 -6.57 -6.73
CA PRO A 443 -16.57 -5.57 -5.69
C PRO A 443 -16.11 -4.15 -6.03
N ARG A 444 -15.36 -3.98 -7.12
CA ARG A 444 -14.97 -2.66 -7.67
C ARG A 444 -15.69 -2.30 -8.96
N LEU A 445 -16.21 -3.30 -9.69
CA LEU A 445 -16.99 -3.08 -10.92
C LEU A 445 -18.40 -2.60 -10.63
N LEU A 446 -18.92 -2.93 -9.45
CA LEU A 446 -20.27 -2.59 -9.01
C LEU A 446 -20.21 -1.57 -7.87
N GLU A 447 -21.15 -0.63 -7.87
CA GLU A 447 -21.36 0.38 -6.83
C GLU A 447 -22.30 -0.09 -5.72
N ARG A 448 -23.01 -1.20 -5.94
CA ARG A 448 -23.88 -1.89 -4.98
C ARG A 448 -23.15 -2.87 -4.06
N ASP A 449 -23.89 -3.43 -3.10
CA ASP A 449 -23.39 -4.45 -2.18
C ASP A 449 -23.02 -5.75 -2.92
N VAL A 450 -21.72 -6.06 -2.94
CA VAL A 450 -21.16 -7.27 -3.53
C VAL A 450 -20.59 -8.16 -2.44
N ARG A 451 -21.16 -9.35 -2.31
CA ARG A 451 -20.75 -10.38 -1.37
C ARG A 451 -19.80 -11.36 -2.06
N VAL A 452 -18.60 -11.47 -1.50
CA VAL A 452 -17.57 -12.44 -1.90
C VAL A 452 -17.07 -13.18 -0.67
N ASN A 453 -16.50 -14.37 -0.87
CA ASN A 453 -15.80 -15.05 0.21
C ASN A 453 -14.54 -14.25 0.59
N ASP A 454 -14.46 -13.82 1.84
CA ASP A 454 -13.34 -13.04 2.38
C ASP A 454 -12.40 -13.87 3.27
N ALA A 455 -12.64 -15.18 3.39
CA ALA A 455 -11.72 -16.12 4.00
C ALA A 455 -10.53 -16.39 3.06
N LEU A 456 -9.32 -16.45 3.64
CA LEU A 456 -8.10 -16.67 2.87
C LEU A 456 -7.64 -18.13 2.99
N PRO A 457 -7.78 -18.94 1.92
CA PRO A 457 -7.22 -20.28 1.91
C PRO A 457 -5.68 -20.22 1.87
N LEU A 458 -5.06 -20.96 2.77
CA LEU A 458 -3.62 -21.21 2.80
C LEU A 458 -3.35 -22.63 2.31
N ARG A 459 -2.07 -22.96 2.07
CA ARG A 459 -1.67 -24.33 1.73
C ARG A 459 -2.06 -25.34 2.82
N ASP A 460 -1.88 -24.93 4.08
CA ASP A 460 -2.00 -25.82 5.25
C ASP A 460 -3.14 -25.38 6.20
N GLY A 461 -4.08 -24.55 5.74
CA GLY A 461 -5.18 -24.06 6.57
C GLY A 461 -6.04 -22.98 5.92
N LEU A 462 -6.84 -22.30 6.73
CA LEU A 462 -7.72 -21.21 6.33
C LEU A 462 -7.58 -20.10 7.37
N VAL A 463 -7.42 -18.85 6.93
CA VAL A 463 -7.64 -17.68 7.79
C VAL A 463 -9.10 -17.29 7.64
N ALA A 464 -9.84 -17.23 8.74
CA ALA A 464 -11.26 -16.91 8.72
C ALA A 464 -11.51 -15.51 8.11
N GLY A 465 -12.65 -15.39 7.43
CA GLY A 465 -13.18 -14.11 6.97
C GLY A 465 -13.55 -13.19 8.13
N GLU A 466 -13.52 -11.88 7.88
CA GLU A 466 -13.86 -10.86 8.86
C GLU A 466 -15.30 -10.35 8.72
N ASP A 467 -15.93 -10.45 7.53
CA ASP A 467 -17.27 -9.94 7.21
C ASP A 467 -18.39 -10.93 7.61
N PRO A 468 -19.25 -10.59 8.60
CA PRO A 468 -20.37 -11.44 9.01
C PRO A 468 -21.35 -11.77 7.88
N ARG A 469 -21.48 -10.88 6.90
CA ARG A 469 -22.38 -11.03 5.76
C ARG A 469 -21.85 -12.03 4.74
N ALA A 470 -20.53 -12.10 4.57
CA ALA A 470 -19.90 -13.18 3.80
C ALA A 470 -20.05 -14.53 4.53
N ALA A 471 -20.01 -14.53 5.87
CA ALA A 471 -20.27 -15.73 6.67
C ALA A 471 -21.73 -16.20 6.57
N GLU A 472 -22.70 -15.29 6.44
CA GLU A 472 -24.11 -15.62 6.14
C GLU A 472 -24.27 -16.32 4.79
N VAL A 473 -23.65 -15.78 3.74
CA VAL A 473 -23.66 -16.43 2.41
C VAL A 473 -22.97 -17.79 2.46
N THR A 474 -21.85 -17.91 3.20
CA THR A 474 -21.17 -19.20 3.41
C THR A 474 -22.10 -20.24 4.05
N ARG A 475 -22.91 -19.84 5.05
CA ARG A 475 -23.92 -20.72 5.65
C ARG A 475 -25.05 -21.05 4.68
N ALA A 476 -25.50 -20.09 3.89
CA ALA A 476 -26.56 -20.28 2.89
C ALA A 476 -26.14 -21.27 1.79
N LEU A 477 -24.91 -21.19 1.31
CA LEU A 477 -24.36 -22.11 0.31
C LEU A 477 -24.19 -23.55 0.84
N ALA A 478 -24.13 -23.73 2.16
CA ALA A 478 -24.07 -25.04 2.81
C ALA A 478 -25.46 -25.63 3.14
N ALA A 479 -26.55 -24.92 2.83
CA ALA A 479 -27.90 -25.42 3.02
C ALA A 479 -28.21 -26.63 2.10
N PRO A 480 -29.20 -27.48 2.45
CA PRO A 480 -29.68 -28.53 1.56
C PRO A 480 -30.09 -27.97 0.20
N GLU A 481 -29.91 -28.73 -0.89
CA GLU A 481 -30.07 -28.24 -2.27
C GLU A 481 -31.38 -27.49 -2.55
N GLY A 482 -32.50 -27.93 -1.97
CA GLY A 482 -33.81 -27.30 -2.14
C GLY A 482 -34.00 -25.97 -1.40
N ASP A 483 -33.14 -25.66 -0.44
CA ASP A 483 -33.28 -24.50 0.45
C ASP A 483 -32.26 -23.39 0.17
N VAL A 484 -31.26 -23.64 -0.68
CA VAL A 484 -30.14 -22.70 -0.93
C VAL A 484 -30.64 -21.33 -1.40
N LEU A 485 -31.60 -21.27 -2.33
CA LEU A 485 -32.14 -20.00 -2.83
C LEU A 485 -32.86 -19.21 -1.74
N ALA A 486 -33.65 -19.88 -0.92
CA ALA A 486 -34.32 -19.24 0.22
C ALA A 486 -33.31 -18.74 1.25
N ALA A 487 -32.26 -19.51 1.53
CA ALA A 487 -31.20 -19.13 2.45
C ALA A 487 -30.37 -17.93 1.93
N LEU A 488 -30.10 -17.86 0.63
CA LEU A 488 -29.40 -16.73 0.00
C LEU A 488 -30.25 -15.45 0.05
N ARG A 489 -31.55 -15.54 -0.26
CA ARG A 489 -32.49 -14.42 -0.12
C ARG A 489 -32.56 -13.94 1.34
N ALA A 490 -32.61 -14.86 2.30
CA ALA A 490 -32.58 -14.53 3.72
C ALA A 490 -31.26 -13.86 4.17
N ALA A 491 -30.15 -14.06 3.43
CA ALA A 491 -28.88 -13.36 3.63
C ALA A 491 -28.79 -12.01 2.86
N GLY A 492 -29.88 -11.58 2.24
CA GLY A 492 -29.97 -10.34 1.46
C GLY A 492 -29.46 -10.44 0.02
N VAL A 493 -29.12 -11.66 -0.45
CA VAL A 493 -28.66 -11.89 -1.82
C VAL A 493 -29.86 -12.03 -2.73
N ARG A 494 -29.99 -11.09 -3.67
CA ARG A 494 -30.97 -11.18 -4.76
C ARG A 494 -30.35 -11.66 -6.05
N HIS A 495 -29.12 -11.24 -6.31
CA HIS A 495 -28.44 -11.52 -7.57
C HIS A 495 -27.30 -12.49 -7.33
N VAL A 496 -27.21 -13.52 -8.17
CA VAL A 496 -26.09 -14.45 -8.18
C VAL A 496 -25.36 -14.29 -9.51
N LEU A 497 -24.06 -14.00 -9.42
CA LEU A 497 -23.19 -13.88 -10.57
C LEU A 497 -22.20 -15.04 -10.57
N LEU A 498 -22.36 -15.97 -11.51
CA LEU A 498 -21.47 -17.10 -11.72
C LEU A 498 -20.41 -16.74 -12.76
N GLN A 499 -19.14 -16.96 -12.40
CA GLN A 499 -18.01 -16.93 -13.33
C GLN A 499 -17.70 -18.38 -13.74
N THR A 500 -18.21 -18.79 -14.90
CA THR A 500 -18.20 -20.19 -15.37
C THR A 500 -16.80 -20.68 -15.78
N ASP A 501 -15.89 -19.75 -16.04
CA ASP A 501 -14.50 -19.99 -16.40
C ASP A 501 -13.57 -20.12 -15.18
N GLN A 502 -14.09 -19.94 -13.95
CA GLN A 502 -13.27 -19.89 -12.74
C GLN A 502 -13.43 -21.15 -11.88
N PRO A 503 -12.35 -21.65 -11.24
CA PRO A 503 -12.41 -22.83 -10.40
C PRO A 503 -12.93 -22.50 -8.99
N GLY A 504 -13.67 -23.43 -8.39
CA GLY A 504 -14.02 -23.41 -6.97
C GLY A 504 -15.44 -23.91 -6.68
N PRO A 505 -15.85 -23.90 -5.40
CA PRO A 505 -17.22 -24.24 -5.02
C PRO A 505 -18.21 -23.26 -5.66
N THR A 506 -19.19 -23.78 -6.39
CA THR A 506 -20.21 -22.99 -7.09
C THR A 506 -21.57 -23.68 -7.00
N LEU A 507 -22.61 -22.97 -7.44
CA LEU A 507 -23.95 -23.51 -7.55
C LEU A 507 -24.14 -24.22 -8.89
N ASN A 508 -24.95 -25.28 -8.87
CA ASN A 508 -25.36 -26.00 -10.07
C ASN A 508 -26.78 -25.62 -10.52
N ALA A 509 -27.18 -26.07 -11.71
CA ALA A 509 -28.49 -25.75 -12.29
C ALA A 509 -29.69 -26.25 -11.46
N LEU A 510 -29.55 -27.35 -10.70
CA LEU A 510 -30.61 -27.84 -9.82
C LEU A 510 -30.83 -26.90 -8.64
N GLN A 511 -29.75 -26.41 -8.04
CA GLN A 511 -29.78 -25.45 -6.93
C GLN A 511 -30.33 -24.07 -7.38
N LEU A 512 -30.25 -23.76 -8.67
CA LEU A 512 -30.81 -22.53 -9.26
C LEU A 512 -32.20 -22.74 -9.89
N GLY A 513 -32.80 -23.94 -9.74
CA GLY A 513 -34.12 -24.29 -10.27
C GLY A 513 -35.24 -23.52 -9.57
N GLY A 514 -35.43 -22.27 -9.98
CA GLY A 514 -36.36 -21.32 -9.35
C GLY A 514 -35.91 -19.85 -9.49
N ALA A 515 -34.65 -19.62 -9.83
CA ALA A 515 -34.11 -18.32 -10.20
C ALA A 515 -34.31 -18.02 -11.69
N ASP A 516 -34.41 -16.75 -12.06
CA ASP A 516 -34.48 -16.30 -13.46
C ASP A 516 -33.08 -16.02 -14.01
N LEU A 517 -32.69 -16.70 -15.09
CA LEU A 517 -31.43 -16.44 -15.78
C LEU A 517 -31.59 -15.17 -16.63
N ARG A 518 -31.01 -14.07 -16.16
CA ARG A 518 -31.11 -12.76 -16.83
C ARG A 518 -30.12 -12.61 -17.97
N VAL A 519 -28.87 -13.03 -17.75
CA VAL A 519 -27.79 -12.91 -18.73
C VAL A 519 -26.91 -14.17 -18.70
N ARG A 520 -26.52 -14.63 -19.88
CA ARG A 520 -25.49 -15.66 -20.08
C ARG A 520 -24.54 -15.19 -21.18
N THR A 521 -23.25 -15.19 -20.87
CA THR A 521 -22.16 -14.99 -21.82
C THR A 521 -21.27 -16.24 -21.86
N GLU A 522 -20.11 -16.18 -22.51
CA GLU A 522 -19.16 -17.30 -22.53
C GLU A 522 -18.62 -17.64 -21.13
N ALA A 523 -18.34 -16.61 -20.32
CA ALA A 523 -17.68 -16.74 -19.02
C ALA A 523 -18.56 -16.33 -17.82
N LEU A 524 -19.74 -15.75 -18.06
CA LEU A 524 -20.59 -15.19 -17.00
C LEU A 524 -22.04 -15.67 -17.11
N GLU A 525 -22.64 -16.00 -15.97
CA GLU A 525 -24.09 -16.13 -15.84
C GLU A 525 -24.60 -15.27 -14.69
N TRP A 526 -25.64 -14.49 -14.93
CA TRP A 526 -26.32 -13.73 -13.89
C TRP A 526 -27.76 -14.23 -13.71
N TRP A 527 -28.05 -14.62 -12.47
CA TRP A 527 -29.32 -15.15 -12.01
C TRP A 527 -29.98 -14.18 -11.01
N ASP A 528 -31.28 -13.93 -11.16
CA ASP A 528 -32.12 -13.19 -10.20
C ASP A 528 -32.93 -14.19 -9.37
N LEU A 529 -32.75 -14.15 -8.05
CA LEU A 529 -33.41 -15.05 -7.11
C LEU A 529 -34.84 -14.60 -6.76
N GLY A 530 -35.23 -13.38 -7.15
CA GLY A 530 -36.50 -12.77 -6.76
C GLY A 530 -36.48 -12.14 -5.35
N ASP A 531 -37.62 -11.60 -4.94
CA ASP A 531 -37.78 -10.78 -3.72
C ASP A 531 -38.49 -11.50 -2.56
N GLU A 532 -39.12 -12.65 -2.82
CA GLU A 532 -39.85 -13.38 -1.78
C GLU A 532 -38.88 -13.84 -0.67
N GLY A 533 -39.10 -13.39 0.56
CA GLY A 533 -38.19 -13.70 1.69
C GLY A 533 -36.82 -13.02 1.60
N LEU A 534 -36.62 -12.07 0.69
CA LEU A 534 -35.40 -11.28 0.59
C LEU A 534 -35.27 -10.39 1.84
N ALA A 535 -34.16 -10.52 2.57
CA ALA A 535 -33.86 -9.62 3.67
C ALA A 535 -33.67 -8.19 3.13
N PRO A 536 -34.19 -7.15 3.82
CA PRO A 536 -34.00 -5.78 3.39
C PRO A 536 -32.51 -5.43 3.40
N VAL A 537 -32.08 -4.63 2.42
CA VAL A 537 -30.72 -4.08 2.41
C VAL A 537 -30.60 -3.06 3.53
N GLU A 538 -29.63 -3.24 4.43
CA GLU A 538 -29.30 -2.23 5.42
C GLU A 538 -28.63 -1.04 4.73
N GLU A 539 -29.34 0.08 4.64
CA GLU A 539 -28.79 1.32 4.10
C GLU A 539 -27.85 2.00 5.11
N ALA A 540 -26.74 2.53 4.60
CA ALA A 540 -25.83 3.36 5.36
C ALA A 540 -26.57 4.55 6.01
N GLN A 541 -26.37 4.74 7.30
CA GLN A 541 -26.97 5.85 8.04
C GLN A 541 -26.12 7.12 7.87
N PRO A 542 -26.69 8.33 8.02
CA PRO A 542 -25.93 9.58 7.91
C PRO A 542 -24.69 9.65 8.81
N ILE A 543 -24.74 8.97 9.97
CA ILE A 543 -23.63 8.90 10.91
C ILE A 543 -22.43 8.11 10.35
N ASP A 544 -22.64 7.14 9.46
CA ASP A 544 -21.59 6.30 8.90
C ASP A 544 -20.62 7.10 8.01
N HIS A 545 -21.09 8.23 7.46
CA HIS A 545 -20.28 9.16 6.69
C HIS A 545 -19.46 10.16 7.54
N LEU A 546 -19.62 10.19 8.86
CA LEU A 546 -18.91 11.15 9.72
C LEU A 546 -17.38 11.02 9.59
N GLY A 547 -16.88 9.80 9.37
CA GLY A 547 -15.45 9.55 9.10
C GLY A 547 -14.92 10.33 7.90
N LEU A 548 -15.71 10.42 6.82
CA LEU A 548 -15.36 11.19 5.62
C LEU A 548 -15.38 12.69 5.88
N VAL A 549 -16.35 13.19 6.63
CA VAL A 549 -16.45 14.61 7.02
C VAL A 549 -15.24 15.03 7.86
N LEU A 550 -14.85 14.21 8.84
CA LEU A 550 -13.65 14.42 9.64
C LEU A 550 -12.37 14.35 8.78
N GLY A 551 -12.34 13.42 7.83
CA GLY A 551 -11.29 13.32 6.83
C GLY A 551 -11.11 14.61 6.03
N ALA A 552 -12.21 15.13 5.47
CA ALA A 552 -12.23 16.39 4.73
C ALA A 552 -11.82 17.59 5.59
N LEU A 553 -12.24 17.64 6.86
CA LEU A 553 -11.79 18.65 7.81
C LEU A 553 -10.26 18.58 8.04
N GLY A 554 -9.70 17.37 8.16
CA GLY A 554 -8.25 17.14 8.26
C GLY A 554 -7.49 17.69 7.05
N LEU A 555 -8.01 17.45 5.83
CA LEU A 555 -7.45 18.01 4.59
C LEU A 555 -7.53 19.54 4.57
N ALA A 556 -8.68 20.10 4.95
CA ALA A 556 -8.88 21.54 5.01
C ALA A 556 -7.93 22.21 6.01
N LEU A 557 -7.73 21.61 7.19
CA LEU A 557 -6.78 22.09 8.20
C LEU A 557 -5.33 22.04 7.69
N ALA A 558 -4.94 20.96 7.03
CA ALA A 558 -3.62 20.86 6.41
C ALA A 558 -3.38 21.99 5.39
N ALA A 559 -4.36 22.27 4.52
CA ALA A 559 -4.29 23.35 3.54
C ALA A 559 -4.28 24.74 4.21
N ALA A 560 -5.16 24.98 5.17
CA ALA A 560 -5.24 26.24 5.92
C ALA A 560 -3.93 26.55 6.66
N GLY A 561 -3.25 25.54 7.19
CA GLY A 561 -1.94 25.70 7.84
C GLY A 561 -0.86 26.26 6.91
N VAL A 562 -0.93 25.99 5.61
CA VAL A 562 -0.03 26.58 4.60
C VAL A 562 -0.46 28.00 4.25
N LEU A 563 -1.76 28.23 4.04
CA LEU A 563 -2.33 29.53 3.65
C LEU A 563 -2.14 30.61 4.73
N ALA A 564 -2.41 30.27 6.01
CA ALA A 564 -2.25 31.20 7.12
C ALA A 564 -0.83 31.76 7.25
N ARG A 565 0.18 30.98 6.84
CA ARG A 565 1.58 31.44 6.82
C ARG A 565 1.90 32.31 5.59
N ALA A 566 1.30 32.02 4.44
CA ALA A 566 1.44 32.84 3.24
C ALA A 566 0.89 34.25 3.47
N LEU A 567 -0.24 34.37 4.17
CA LEU A 567 -0.85 35.64 4.55
C LEU A 567 0.01 36.42 5.55
N ARG A 568 0.51 35.78 6.62
CA ARG A 568 1.44 36.43 7.59
C ARG A 568 2.78 36.87 7.01
N ARG A 569 3.15 36.42 5.81
CA ARG A 569 4.36 36.89 5.11
C ARG A 569 4.09 38.11 4.23
N ARG A 570 2.83 38.40 3.92
CA ARG A 570 2.41 39.55 3.11
C ARG A 570 2.16 40.81 3.95
N ASP A 571 1.86 40.65 5.24
CA ASP A 571 1.81 41.73 6.23
C ASP A 571 3.04 41.70 7.16
N PRO A 572 4.14 42.38 6.81
CA PRO A 572 5.26 42.58 7.73
C PRO A 572 5.06 43.75 8.72
N ALA A 573 3.92 44.45 8.67
CA ALA A 573 3.67 45.70 9.40
C ALA A 573 2.58 45.60 10.50
N ALA A 574 2.28 44.39 10.99
CA ALA A 574 1.36 44.16 12.12
C ALA A 574 2.04 43.42 13.27
#